data_AF-A0A835IQ37-F1
#
_entry.id   AF-A0A835IQ37-F1
#
_cell.length_a   1.000
_cell.length_b   1.000
_cell.length_c   1.000
_cell.angle_alpha   90.00
_cell.angle_beta   90.00
_cell.angle_gamma   90.00
#
_symmetry.space_group_name_H-M   'P 1'
#
loop_
_entity.id
_entity.type
_entity.pdbx_description
1 polymer ?
#
loop_
_entity_poly.entity_id
_entity_poly.type
_entity_poly.pdbx_seq_one_letter_code
_entity_poly.pdbx_strand_id
1 'polypeptide(L)'
;MAESPDLASVYHLKLKDAYDTTDKLKDPDALKESEEQLVQLLGEVELQLNETYYLVGDEFSMADVMLIPLLALIELLGLEVDYIVSIPKIAEYWLLVKQRPSYKALI
;
A
#
# COMPACT_ATOMS: atom_id res chain seq x y z
N MET A 1 -17.54 -37.77 7.67
CA MET A 1 -16.30 -37.89 8.46
C MET A 1 -15.40 -36.76 8.02
N ALA A 2 -14.86 -35.95 8.94
CA ALA A 2 -13.92 -34.89 8.57
C ALA A 2 -12.62 -35.54 8.07
N GLU A 3 -12.17 -35.17 6.87
CA GLU A 3 -11.01 -35.79 6.19
C GLU A 3 -9.67 -35.55 6.92
N SER A 4 -9.63 -34.68 7.93
CA SER A 4 -8.44 -34.44 8.78
C SER A 4 -8.87 -33.91 10.18
N PRO A 5 -9.15 -34.80 11.15
CA PRO A 5 -9.67 -34.41 12.46
C PRO A 5 -8.68 -33.64 13.34
N ASP A 6 -7.38 -33.81 13.11
CA ASP A 6 -6.28 -33.11 13.78
C ASP A 6 -6.22 -31.62 13.42
N LEU A 7 -6.74 -31.23 12.25
CA LEU A 7 -6.77 -29.84 11.80
C LEU A 7 -8.02 -29.08 12.23
N ALA A 8 -9.03 -29.75 12.80
CA ALA A 8 -10.32 -29.12 13.11
C ALA A 8 -10.18 -27.88 14.00
N SER A 9 -9.35 -27.95 15.05
CA SER A 9 -9.08 -26.82 15.94
C SER A 9 -8.38 -25.66 15.23
N VAL A 10 -7.42 -25.96 14.34
CA VAL A 10 -6.69 -24.96 13.54
C VAL A 10 -7.64 -24.27 12.55
N TYR A 11 -8.51 -25.03 11.88
CA TYR A 11 -9.53 -24.47 11.01
C TYR A 11 -10.48 -23.53 11.75
N HIS A 12 -10.97 -23.92 12.93
CA HIS A 12 -11.82 -23.06 13.74
C HIS A 12 -11.13 -21.76 14.15
N LEU A 13 -9.84 -21.83 14.51
CA LEU A 13 -9.05 -20.64 14.82
C LEU A 13 -8.93 -19.72 13.59
N LYS A 14 -8.56 -20.26 12.43
CA LYS A 14 -8.45 -19.50 11.19
C LYS A 14 -9.77 -18.89 10.74
N LEU A 15 -10.88 -19.62 10.92
CA LEU A 15 -12.22 -19.10 10.63
C LEU A 15 -12.52 -17.89 11.52
N LYS A 16 -12.24 -18.01 12.82
CA LYS A 16 -12.43 -16.92 13.77
C LYS A 16 -11.59 -15.70 13.38
N ASP A 17 -10.30 -15.88 13.11
CA ASP A 17 -9.40 -14.80 12.69
C ASP A 17 -9.91 -14.10 11.42
N ALA A 18 -10.44 -14.86 10.46
CA ALA A 18 -11.01 -14.32 9.23
C ALA A 18 -12.28 -13.49 9.50
N TYR A 19 -13.18 -13.98 10.37
CA TYR A 19 -14.37 -13.23 10.79
C TYR A 19 -14.02 -11.96 11.56
N ASP A 20 -13.13 -12.05 12.53
CA ASP A 20 -12.68 -10.91 13.32
C ASP A 20 -12.03 -9.85 12.41
N THR A 21 -11.28 -10.26 11.38
CA THR A 21 -10.71 -9.35 10.39
C THR A 21 -11.79 -8.71 9.52
N THR A 22 -12.75 -9.49 9.03
CA THR A 22 -13.83 -8.95 8.19
C THR A 22 -14.75 -8.02 8.96
N ASP A 23 -14.97 -8.25 10.25
CA ASP A 23 -15.78 -7.35 11.08
C ASP A 23 -15.04 -6.05 11.39
N LYS A 24 -13.72 -6.09 11.62
CA LYS A 24 -12.90 -4.87 11.72
C LYS A 24 -12.91 -4.05 10.43
N LEU A 25 -12.87 -4.69 9.26
CA LEU A 25 -12.94 -4.00 7.97
C LEU A 25 -14.30 -3.33 7.70
N LYS A 26 -15.35 -3.70 8.44
CA LYS A 26 -16.68 -3.07 8.35
C LYS A 26 -16.83 -1.90 9.32
N ASP A 27 -15.88 -1.68 10.22
CA ASP A 27 -15.92 -0.58 11.17
C ASP A 27 -15.65 0.74 10.42
N PRO A 28 -16.66 1.62 10.29
CA PRO A 28 -16.51 2.87 9.55
C PRO A 28 -15.50 3.82 10.20
N ASP A 29 -15.33 3.77 11.52
CA ASP A 29 -14.38 4.62 12.22
C ASP A 29 -12.94 4.15 11.97
N ALA A 30 -12.72 2.83 11.97
CA ALA A 30 -11.42 2.24 11.64
C ALA A 30 -11.02 2.48 10.18
N LEU A 31 -11.97 2.41 9.24
CA LEU A 31 -11.73 2.75 7.84
C LEU A 31 -11.29 4.21 7.70
N LYS A 32 -12.04 5.13 8.32
CA LYS A 32 -11.74 6.55 8.29
C LYS A 32 -10.35 6.86 8.88
N GLU A 33 -10.01 6.25 10.02
CA GLU A 33 -8.69 6.41 10.62
C GLU A 33 -7.58 5.92 9.68
N SER A 34 -7.78 4.77 9.03
CA SER A 34 -6.82 4.25 8.05
C SER A 34 -6.65 5.17 6.84
N GLU A 35 -7.73 5.77 6.34
CA GLU A 35 -7.67 6.75 5.25
C GLU A 35 -6.92 8.02 5.67
N GLU A 36 -7.20 8.55 6.86
CA GLU A 36 -6.49 9.72 7.40
C GLU A 36 -4.98 9.45 7.56
N GLN A 37 -4.61 8.26 8.06
CA GLN A 37 -3.21 7.84 8.16
C GLN A 37 -2.55 7.72 6.78
N LEU A 38 -3.25 7.17 5.78
CA LEU A 38 -2.74 7.09 4.41
C LEU A 38 -2.47 8.49 3.84
N VAL A 39 -3.41 9.42 4.00
CA VAL A 39 -3.26 10.81 3.53
C VAL A 39 -2.08 11.48 4.22
N GLN A 40 -1.92 11.27 5.54
CA GLN A 40 -0.78 11.82 6.27
C GLN A 40 0.56 11.28 5.72
N LEU A 41 0.68 9.96 5.54
CA LEU A 41 1.90 9.33 5.03
C LEU A 41 2.23 9.81 3.62
N LEU A 42 1.24 9.95 2.74
CA LEU A 42 1.45 10.53 1.41
C LEU A 42 1.88 11.99 1.49
N GLY A 43 1.36 12.76 2.46
CA GLY A 43 1.84 14.11 2.73
C GLY A 43 3.32 14.16 3.13
N GLU A 44 3.76 13.23 3.98
CA GLU A 44 5.19 13.12 4.36
C GLU A 44 6.07 12.75 3.17
N VAL A 45 5.61 11.83 2.31
CA VAL A 45 6.29 11.46 1.08
C VAL A 45 6.40 12.66 0.12
N GLU A 46 5.32 13.42 -0.07
CA GLU A 46 5.32 14.63 -0.91
C GLU A 46 6.33 15.66 -0.39
N LEU A 47 6.39 15.88 0.93
CA LEU A 47 7.38 16.78 1.53
C LEU A 47 8.81 16.30 1.26
N GLN A 48 9.08 15.00 1.44
CA GLN A 48 10.39 14.44 1.19
C GLN A 48 10.80 14.56 -0.29
N LEU A 49 9.91 14.26 -1.22
CA LEU A 49 10.16 14.34 -2.66
C LEU A 49 10.25 15.79 -3.18
N ASN A 50 9.86 16.78 -2.37
CA ASN A 50 10.18 18.17 -2.66
C ASN A 50 11.65 18.51 -2.38
N GLU A 51 12.31 17.79 -1.47
CA GLU A 51 13.69 18.03 -1.09
C GLU A 51 14.69 17.14 -1.85
N THR A 52 14.29 15.91 -2.17
CA THR A 52 15.16 14.88 -2.76
C THR A 52 14.58 14.27 -4.02
N TYR A 53 15.44 13.76 -4.91
CA TYR A 53 15.02 13.19 -6.19
C TYR A 53 14.32 11.82 -6.05
N TYR A 54 14.80 10.99 -5.12
CA TYR A 54 14.12 9.78 -4.64
C TYR A 54 13.74 9.96 -3.16
N LEU A 55 13.16 8.94 -2.52
CA LEU A 55 12.76 9.07 -1.11
C LEU A 55 13.91 9.36 -0.15
N VAL A 56 15.13 8.93 -0.48
CA VAL A 56 16.32 9.16 0.35
C VAL A 56 17.46 9.63 -0.54
N GLY A 57 17.52 10.94 -0.78
CA GLY A 57 18.56 11.57 -1.58
C GLY A 57 18.38 11.37 -3.08
N ASP A 58 19.49 11.33 -3.82
CA ASP A 58 19.48 11.37 -5.28
C ASP A 58 19.56 9.99 -5.95
N GLU A 59 19.70 8.92 -5.16
CA GLU A 59 19.82 7.56 -5.65
C GLU A 59 18.64 6.69 -5.22
N PHE A 60 18.24 5.78 -6.12
CA PHE A 60 17.18 4.82 -5.83
C PHE A 60 17.61 3.85 -4.74
N SER A 61 16.78 3.68 -3.71
CA SER A 61 17.12 2.96 -2.50
C SER A 61 16.04 1.95 -2.08
N MET A 62 16.27 1.27 -0.96
CA MET A 62 15.26 0.40 -0.36
C MET A 62 13.99 1.15 0.05
N ALA A 63 14.08 2.45 0.38
CA ALA A 63 12.90 3.24 0.70
C ALA A 63 11.92 3.28 -0.49
N ASP A 64 12.44 3.51 -1.70
CA ASP A 64 11.66 3.53 -2.93
C ASP A 64 11.04 2.16 -3.24
N VAL A 65 11.80 1.09 -3.04
CA VAL A 65 11.31 -0.29 -3.20
C VAL A 65 10.11 -0.57 -2.29
N MET A 66 10.07 -0.01 -1.09
CA MET A 66 8.97 -0.22 -0.14
C MET A 66 7.73 0.62 -0.46
N LEU A 67 7.91 1.81 -1.05
CA LEU A 67 6.80 2.67 -1.46
C LEU A 67 6.11 2.18 -2.75
N ILE A 68 6.88 1.60 -3.68
CA ILE A 68 6.37 1.18 -4.99
C ILE A 68 5.13 0.27 -4.91
N PRO A 69 5.13 -0.83 -4.13
CA PRO A 69 3.97 -1.71 -4.01
C PRO A 69 2.71 -0.98 -3.53
N LEU A 70 2.86 0.03 -2.67
CA LEU A 70 1.73 0.82 -2.18
C LEU A 70 1.11 1.65 -3.31
N LEU A 71 1.92 2.38 -4.07
CA LEU A 71 1.43 3.19 -5.20
C LEU A 71 0.86 2.32 -6.33
N ALA A 72 1.47 1.17 -6.60
CA ALA A 72 0.94 0.19 -7.55
C ALA A 72 -0.43 -0.35 -7.11
N LEU A 73 -0.62 -0.59 -5.81
CA LEU A 73 -1.90 -1.05 -5.28
C LEU A 73 -2.98 0.03 -5.38
N ILE A 74 -2.66 1.28 -5.07
CA ILE A 74 -3.59 2.41 -5.21
C ILE A 74 -4.10 2.52 -6.66
N GLU A 75 -3.19 2.42 -7.63
CA GLU A 75 -3.56 2.43 -9.05
C GLU A 75 -4.34 1.17 -9.47
N LEU A 76 -3.97 0.00 -8.97
CA LEU A 76 -4.72 -1.24 -9.23
C LEU A 76 -6.18 -1.14 -8.74
N LEU A 77 -6.41 -0.38 -7.66
CA LEU A 77 -7.74 -0.12 -7.10
C LEU A 77 -8.50 1.02 -7.81
N GLY A 78 -7.88 1.69 -8.79
CA GLY A 78 -8.48 2.82 -9.50
C GLY A 78 -8.57 4.11 -8.68
N LEU A 79 -7.70 4.26 -7.68
CA LEU A 79 -7.68 5.38 -6.73
C LEU A 79 -6.55 6.38 -7.03
N GLU A 80 -5.84 6.22 -8.15
CA GLU A 80 -4.67 7.02 -8.50
C GLU A 80 -5.00 8.50 -8.69
N VAL A 81 -6.22 8.84 -9.09
CA VAL A 81 -6.63 10.25 -9.25
C VAL A 81 -6.59 10.98 -7.92
N ASP A 82 -7.07 10.33 -6.86
CA ASP A 82 -7.24 10.94 -5.54
C ASP A 82 -5.96 10.93 -4.71
N TYR A 83 -5.12 9.90 -4.85
CA TYR A 83 -3.96 9.68 -3.98
C TYR A 83 -2.59 9.77 -4.66
N ILE A 84 -2.53 9.87 -6.00
CA ILE A 84 -1.27 9.97 -6.73
C ILE A 84 -1.26 11.21 -7.62
N VAL A 85 -2.19 11.31 -8.58
CA VAL A 85 -2.22 12.37 -9.59
C VAL A 85 -2.52 13.74 -8.98
N SER A 86 -3.33 13.78 -7.92
CA SER A 86 -3.63 14.99 -7.15
C SER A 86 -2.42 15.54 -6.38
N ILE A 87 -1.37 14.75 -6.18
CA ILE A 87 -0.21 15.06 -5.35
C ILE A 87 1.03 15.23 -6.25
N PRO A 88 1.49 16.48 -6.51
CA PRO A 88 2.40 16.77 -7.62
C PRO A 88 3.74 16.01 -7.62
N LYS A 89 4.50 15.98 -6.52
CA LYS A 89 5.80 15.29 -6.50
C LYS A 89 5.65 13.79 -6.51
N ILE A 90 4.64 13.25 -5.85
CA ILE A 90 4.30 11.83 -5.96
C ILE A 90 3.95 11.46 -7.41
N ALA A 91 3.16 12.28 -8.12
CA ALA A 91 2.81 12.03 -9.51
C ALA A 91 4.06 12.03 -10.42
N GLU A 92 4.94 13.03 -10.27
CA GLU A 92 6.22 13.12 -11.00
C GLU A 92 7.11 11.90 -10.72
N TYR A 93 7.26 11.56 -9.45
CA TYR A 93 8.02 10.40 -8.98
C TYR A 93 7.47 9.09 -9.54
N TRP A 94 6.15 8.90 -9.53
CA TRP A 94 5.51 7.67 -9.99
C TRP A 94 5.72 7.44 -11.49
N LEU A 95 5.65 8.51 -12.29
CA LEU A 95 5.98 8.46 -13.71
C LEU A 95 7.44 8.06 -13.94
N LEU A 96 8.37 8.59 -13.15
CA LEU A 96 9.79 8.27 -13.23
C LEU A 96 10.05 6.81 -12.89
N VAL A 97 9.48 6.32 -11.79
CA VAL A 97 9.70 4.95 -11.31
C VAL A 97 9.20 3.92 -12.31
N LYS A 98 8.04 4.14 -12.92
CA LYS A 98 7.48 3.26 -13.96
C LYS A 98 8.36 3.13 -15.21
N GLN A 99 9.22 4.11 -15.48
CA GLN A 99 10.12 4.03 -16.62
C GLN A 99 11.31 3.10 -16.39
N ARG A 100 11.62 2.79 -15.13
CA ARG A 100 12.79 1.98 -14.74
C ARG A 100 12.67 0.55 -15.30
N PRO A 101 13.76 -0.02 -15.85
CA PRO A 101 13.76 -1.41 -16.33
C PRO A 101 13.36 -2.43 -15.25
N SER A 102 13.78 -2.18 -14.00
CA SER A 102 13.46 -3.05 -12.86
C SER A 102 11.97 -3.09 -12.53
N TYR A 103 11.25 -1.97 -12.73
CA TYR A 103 9.81 -1.91 -12.51
C TYR A 103 9.09 -2.74 -13.58
N LYS A 104 9.39 -2.47 -14.85
CA LYS A 104 8.78 -3.15 -16.02
C LYS A 104 9.05 -4.66 -16.07
N ALA A 105 10.12 -5.12 -15.43
CA ALA A 105 10.46 -6.53 -15.37
C ALA A 105 9.60 -7.30 -14.36
N LEU A 106 8.99 -6.62 -13.39
CA LEU A 106 8.31 -7.23 -12.24
C LEU A 106 6.79 -7.00 -12.23
N ILE A 107 6.36 -5.81 -12.68
CA ILE A 107 4.97 -5.34 -12.68
C ILE A 107 4.55 -5.08 -14.12
#